data_AF-A0A2M9LI26-F1
#
_entry.id   AF-A0A2M9LI26-F1
#
_cell.length_a   1.000
_cell.length_b   1.000
_cell.length_c   1.000
_cell.angle_alpha   90.00
_cell.angle_beta   90.00
_cell.angle_gamma   90.00
#
_symmetry.space_group_name_H-M   'P 1'
#
loop_
_entity.id
_entity.type
_entity.pdbx_description
1 polymer ?
#
loop_
_entity_poly.entity_id
_entity_poly.type
_entity_poly.pdbx_seq_one_letter_code
_entity_poly.pdbx_strand_id
1 'polypeptide(L)'
;MTPAAASAPAATDAPPTTPPKPVILAVDDDPQVLRAVRRDLRTAYADRYRVLGAASAEEALRVLDALDERGHDPALFLVDQRMPGMTGVDFLLEAVSRFPDARRVLLTAYAETDAAITAINKVRLDYYLMKPWDPPAERLFPVLDDLLSDWLAAYRPAYQGIRIAGHAVSARTHAVRDFLTRNGQPFRFLDAATDPEARKLLAEHPTDELPLVAFPDGTFLPAPGNAALAARLGLSTTASRPHYDLAIVGAGPAGLAAGVYAASEGLTTLLLDADSPGGQAGTSSLIENYLGFPAGLSGGDLARRAVSQAGRFGAELLHPVEVVRLRSADPARILTLADGSEISTETVLLSTGVSYNRLDVPGADRFEGEGLYYGAATTESSSCVSHHVFIIGGANSAGQAAIHFARYAAKVSLLVRADSLESGMSRYLVDEIHRTPNIDVRLNTHVLALDGDDRLEHIALRDALTGAETVEPARFVFTFIGARPRTGWLGDIVRCDGHGFVLTGPDLSSADMAPPATWPLDRAPLLLETSMPGVFAAGDVRAQSIKRVASSVGEGAMAVALVHRYRAANGAPPRPNRS
;
A
#
# COMPACT_ATOMS: atom_id res chain seq x y z
N MET A 1 -12.57 -44.07 21.91
CA MET A 1 -13.00 -42.68 22.20
C MET A 1 -12.26 -41.78 21.24
N THR A 2 -12.94 -41.38 20.18
CA THR A 2 -12.43 -40.58 19.07
C THR A 2 -12.52 -39.09 19.46
N PRO A 3 -11.44 -38.29 19.39
CA PRO A 3 -11.57 -36.86 19.61
C PRO A 3 -12.07 -36.20 18.33
N ALA A 4 -13.04 -35.30 18.50
CA ALA A 4 -13.75 -34.61 17.44
C ALA A 4 -12.82 -33.68 16.64
N ALA A 5 -12.94 -33.73 15.32
CA ALA A 5 -12.30 -32.80 14.40
C ALA A 5 -12.90 -31.40 14.58
N ALA A 6 -12.08 -30.43 14.98
CA ALA A 6 -12.44 -29.02 14.94
C ALA A 6 -12.35 -28.54 13.48
N SER A 7 -13.47 -28.08 12.93
CA SER A 7 -13.55 -27.51 11.58
C SER A 7 -12.74 -26.22 11.50
N ALA A 8 -11.89 -26.10 10.47
CA ALA A 8 -11.20 -24.87 10.11
C ALA A 8 -12.22 -23.72 9.87
N PRO A 9 -11.91 -22.47 10.25
CA PRO A 9 -12.78 -21.35 9.94
C PRO A 9 -12.76 -21.13 8.43
N ALA A 10 -13.95 -21.10 7.83
CA ALA A 10 -14.12 -20.79 6.42
C ALA A 10 -13.52 -19.40 6.13
N ALA A 11 -12.76 -19.30 5.05
CA ALA A 11 -12.35 -18.01 4.50
C ALA A 11 -13.61 -17.17 4.28
N THR A 12 -13.71 -16.05 5.01
CA THR A 12 -14.76 -15.05 4.79
C THR A 12 -14.52 -14.41 3.42
N ASP A 13 -15.22 -14.94 2.41
CA ASP A 13 -15.56 -14.20 1.20
C ASP A 13 -16.30 -12.94 1.66
N ALA A 14 -15.61 -11.81 1.71
CA ALA A 14 -16.27 -10.53 1.82
C ALA A 14 -17.05 -10.33 0.50
N PRO A 15 -18.39 -10.31 0.51
CA PRO A 15 -19.13 -10.10 -0.72
C PRO A 15 -18.75 -8.73 -1.30
N PRO A 16 -18.71 -8.56 -2.63
CA PRO A 16 -18.67 -7.23 -3.21
C PRO A 16 -19.97 -6.53 -2.82
N THR A 17 -19.93 -5.70 -1.79
CA THR A 17 -21.09 -4.93 -1.33
C THR A 17 -21.33 -3.84 -2.35
N THR A 18 -22.13 -4.14 -3.37
CA THR A 18 -22.79 -3.08 -4.15
C THR A 18 -23.49 -2.17 -3.13
N PRO A 19 -23.24 -0.85 -3.14
CA PRO A 19 -23.86 0.05 -2.18
C PRO A 19 -25.39 -0.11 -2.23
N PRO A 20 -26.07 -0.07 -1.07
CA PRO A 20 -27.53 -0.24 -1.03
C PRO A 20 -28.20 0.80 -1.94
N LYS A 21 -29.23 0.37 -2.68
CA LYS A 21 -29.99 1.27 -3.56
C LYS A 21 -30.60 2.41 -2.73
N PRO A 22 -30.42 3.69 -3.12
CA PRO A 22 -31.08 4.81 -2.47
C PRO A 22 -32.60 4.66 -2.49
N VAL A 23 -33.28 5.34 -1.57
CA VAL A 23 -34.71 5.14 -1.33
C VAL A 23 -35.57 6.24 -1.96
N ILE A 24 -36.67 5.86 -2.60
CA ILE A 24 -37.78 6.78 -2.90
C ILE A 24 -38.92 6.43 -1.95
N LEU A 25 -39.37 7.39 -1.14
CA LEU A 25 -40.46 7.19 -0.18
C LEU A 25 -41.70 7.95 -0.64
N ALA A 26 -42.76 7.21 -0.96
CA ALA A 26 -44.09 7.75 -1.24
C ALA A 26 -44.97 7.73 0.02
N VAL A 27 -45.63 8.83 0.34
CA VAL A 27 -46.51 8.94 1.52
C VAL A 27 -47.85 9.50 1.10
N ASP A 28 -48.93 8.76 1.33
CA ASP A 28 -50.29 9.14 0.95
C ASP A 28 -51.29 8.34 1.79
N ASP A 29 -52.28 9.01 2.39
CA ASP A 29 -53.30 8.36 3.22
C ASP A 29 -54.40 7.68 2.40
N ASP A 30 -54.57 8.04 1.12
CA ASP A 30 -55.47 7.33 0.22
C ASP A 30 -54.80 6.03 -0.31
N PRO A 31 -55.31 4.84 0.06
CA PRO A 31 -54.70 3.57 -0.33
C PRO A 31 -54.72 3.32 -1.84
N GLN A 32 -55.64 3.93 -2.60
CA GLN A 32 -55.69 3.80 -4.05
C GLN A 32 -54.60 4.64 -4.70
N VAL A 33 -54.43 5.87 -4.23
CA VAL A 33 -53.41 6.80 -4.71
C VAL A 33 -52.01 6.29 -4.37
N LEU A 34 -51.77 5.85 -3.13
CA LEU A 34 -50.50 5.25 -2.72
C LEU A 34 -50.13 4.03 -3.58
N ARG A 35 -51.12 3.17 -3.90
CA ARG A 35 -50.90 2.02 -4.78
C ARG A 35 -50.54 2.43 -6.21
N ALA A 36 -51.22 3.44 -6.76
CA ALA A 36 -50.93 3.97 -8.09
C ALA A 36 -49.52 4.56 -8.16
N VAL A 37 -49.17 5.48 -7.25
CA VAL A 37 -47.82 6.09 -7.17
C VAL A 37 -46.75 5.01 -7.06
N ARG A 38 -46.89 4.07 -6.13
CA ARG A 38 -45.88 3.02 -5.93
C ARG A 38 -45.73 2.13 -7.16
N ARG A 39 -46.81 1.83 -7.87
CA ARG A 39 -46.76 1.06 -9.11
C ARG A 39 -45.97 1.80 -10.19
N ASP A 40 -46.28 3.08 -10.37
CA ASP A 40 -45.65 3.91 -11.41
C ASP A 40 -44.16 4.12 -11.08
N LEU A 41 -43.82 4.44 -9.83
CA LEU A 41 -42.43 4.56 -9.36
C LEU A 41 -41.64 3.25 -9.49
N ARG A 42 -42.23 2.09 -9.16
CA ARG A 42 -41.53 0.80 -9.31
C ARG A 42 -41.30 0.46 -10.77
N THR A 43 -42.23 0.82 -11.65
CA THR A 43 -42.08 0.62 -13.10
C THR A 43 -40.90 1.40 -13.65
N ALA A 44 -40.71 2.65 -13.22
CA ALA A 44 -39.67 3.53 -13.75
C ALA A 44 -38.31 3.42 -13.03
N TYR A 45 -38.28 3.08 -11.74
CA TYR A 45 -37.10 3.31 -10.88
C TYR A 45 -36.60 2.10 -10.08
N ALA A 46 -37.25 0.94 -10.13
CA ALA A 46 -36.87 -0.21 -9.28
C ALA A 46 -35.47 -0.80 -9.60
N ASP A 47 -34.95 -0.53 -10.79
CA ASP A 47 -33.60 -0.91 -11.21
C ASP A 47 -32.51 -0.16 -10.44
N ARG A 48 -32.74 1.12 -10.11
CA ARG A 48 -31.78 2.01 -9.43
C ARG A 48 -32.14 2.34 -7.99
N TYR A 49 -33.42 2.37 -7.65
CA TYR A 49 -33.94 2.83 -6.36
C TYR A 49 -34.80 1.78 -5.67
N ARG A 50 -34.83 1.84 -4.34
CA ARG A 50 -35.77 1.08 -3.52
C ARG A 50 -37.01 1.94 -3.24
N VAL A 51 -38.16 1.52 -3.77
CA VAL A 51 -39.43 2.25 -3.60
C VAL A 51 -40.16 1.77 -2.34
N LEU A 52 -40.28 2.65 -1.36
CA LEU A 52 -41.03 2.47 -0.12
C LEU A 52 -42.34 3.26 -0.14
N GLY A 53 -43.30 2.84 0.66
CA GLY A 53 -44.58 3.51 0.78
C GLY A 53 -45.07 3.51 2.22
N ALA A 54 -45.71 4.59 2.66
CA ALA A 54 -46.34 4.73 3.96
C ALA A 54 -47.74 5.32 3.81
N ALA A 55 -48.70 4.82 4.59
CA ALA A 55 -50.10 5.25 4.55
C ALA A 55 -50.41 6.42 5.51
N SER A 56 -49.39 6.92 6.22
CA SER A 56 -49.50 8.06 7.13
C SER A 56 -48.12 8.66 7.40
N ALA A 57 -48.08 9.89 7.89
CA ALA A 57 -46.82 10.53 8.30
C ALA A 57 -46.13 9.78 9.46
N GLU A 58 -46.88 9.23 10.42
CA GLU A 58 -46.31 8.46 11.55
C GLU A 58 -45.66 7.15 11.09
N GLU A 59 -46.25 6.48 10.11
CA GLU A 59 -45.62 5.31 9.47
C GLU A 59 -44.38 5.74 8.68
N ALA A 60 -44.44 6.86 7.97
CA ALA A 60 -43.30 7.38 7.23
C ALA A 60 -42.12 7.74 8.14
N LEU A 61 -42.36 8.38 9.30
CA LEU A 61 -41.32 8.69 10.28
C LEU A 61 -40.65 7.42 10.84
N ARG A 62 -41.41 6.37 11.13
CA ARG A 62 -40.83 5.07 11.53
C ARG A 62 -39.99 4.43 10.43
N VAL A 63 -40.37 4.63 9.17
CA VAL A 63 -39.54 4.22 8.03
C VAL A 63 -38.24 5.02 8.00
N LEU A 64 -38.29 6.34 8.23
CA LEU A 64 -37.10 7.19 8.31
C LEU A 64 -36.17 6.77 9.45
N ASP A 65 -36.69 6.47 10.63
CA ASP A 65 -35.89 5.95 11.76
C ASP A 65 -35.13 4.67 11.37
N ALA A 66 -35.84 3.72 10.74
CA ALA A 66 -35.25 2.47 10.28
C ALA A 66 -34.25 2.64 9.12
N LEU A 67 -34.34 3.72 8.34
CA LEU A 67 -33.38 4.04 7.30
C LEU A 67 -32.11 4.67 7.90
N ASP A 68 -32.26 5.56 8.87
CA ASP A 68 -31.15 6.20 9.57
C ASP A 68 -30.31 5.17 10.33
N GLU A 69 -30.96 4.28 11.10
CA GLU A 69 -30.30 3.17 11.80
C GLU A 69 -29.48 2.24 10.88
N ARG A 70 -29.87 2.16 9.61
CA ARG A 70 -29.24 1.27 8.61
C ARG A 70 -28.31 2.02 7.65
N GLY A 71 -28.14 3.33 7.82
CA GLY A 71 -27.31 4.16 6.94
C GLY A 71 -27.78 4.12 5.48
N HIS A 72 -29.10 4.15 5.25
CA HIS A 72 -29.69 4.16 3.92
C HIS A 72 -30.23 5.55 3.58
N ASP A 73 -29.75 6.14 2.49
CA ASP A 73 -30.12 7.50 2.11
C ASP A 73 -31.41 7.55 1.27
N PRO A 74 -32.42 8.34 1.69
CA PRO A 74 -33.54 8.72 0.84
C PRO A 74 -33.08 9.70 -0.25
N ALA A 75 -33.34 9.37 -1.51
CA ALA A 75 -33.12 10.26 -2.64
C ALA A 75 -34.27 11.24 -2.84
N LEU A 76 -35.51 10.80 -2.57
CA LEU A 76 -36.72 11.57 -2.87
C LEU A 76 -37.86 11.21 -1.90
N PHE A 77 -38.52 12.25 -1.40
CA PHE A 77 -39.81 12.19 -0.72
C PHE A 77 -40.91 12.65 -1.66
N LEU A 78 -41.94 11.83 -1.84
CA LEU A 78 -43.14 12.15 -2.62
C LEU A 78 -44.35 12.06 -1.70
N VAL A 79 -44.87 13.19 -1.25
CA VAL A 79 -45.73 13.25 -0.04
C VAL A 79 -47.04 13.95 -0.36
N ASP A 80 -48.18 13.39 0.03
CA ASP A 80 -49.46 14.07 -0.04
C ASP A 80 -49.57 15.23 0.95
N GLN A 81 -50.19 16.33 0.52
CA GLN A 81 -50.35 17.50 1.38
C GLN A 81 -51.38 17.28 2.50
N ARG A 82 -52.49 16.58 2.22
CA ARG A 82 -53.65 16.46 3.12
C ARG A 82 -53.74 15.08 3.74
N MET A 83 -52.87 14.83 4.71
CA MET A 83 -52.93 13.62 5.51
C MET A 83 -53.53 13.89 6.90
N PRO A 84 -54.34 12.97 7.46
CA PRO A 84 -54.82 13.07 8.83
C PRO A 84 -53.67 13.12 9.85
N GLY A 85 -53.81 13.95 10.88
CA GLY A 85 -52.87 14.07 11.99
C GLY A 85 -51.67 14.98 11.73
N MET A 86 -51.00 14.84 10.58
CA MET A 86 -49.83 15.64 10.20
C MET A 86 -49.85 15.95 8.71
N THR A 87 -49.66 17.21 8.33
CA THR A 87 -49.66 17.62 6.92
C THR A 87 -48.39 17.16 6.20
N GLY A 88 -48.42 17.08 4.88
CA GLY A 88 -47.23 16.75 4.09
C GLY A 88 -46.06 17.71 4.32
N VAL A 89 -46.36 19.00 4.45
CA VAL A 89 -45.36 20.04 4.78
C VAL A 89 -44.72 19.82 6.15
N ASP A 90 -45.51 19.50 7.18
CA ASP A 90 -44.98 19.26 8.52
C ASP A 90 -44.11 17.99 8.56
N PHE A 91 -44.53 16.94 7.86
CA PHE A 91 -43.71 15.74 7.70
C PHE A 91 -42.37 16.07 7.01
N LEU A 92 -42.40 16.84 5.92
CA LEU A 92 -41.18 17.21 5.20
C LEU A 92 -40.24 18.07 6.07
N LEU A 93 -40.74 18.94 6.94
CA LEU A 93 -39.89 19.68 7.88
C LEU A 93 -39.11 18.74 8.81
N GLU A 94 -39.79 17.73 9.36
CA GLU A 94 -39.16 16.73 10.20
C GLU A 94 -38.17 15.85 9.40
N ALA A 95 -38.60 15.38 8.22
CA ALA A 95 -37.77 14.54 7.36
C ALA A 95 -36.48 15.24 6.91
N VAL A 96 -36.55 16.54 6.62
CA VAL A 96 -35.41 17.35 6.16
C VAL A 96 -34.42 17.67 7.27
N SER A 97 -34.88 17.73 8.52
CA SER A 97 -33.97 17.85 9.67
C SER A 97 -33.03 16.63 9.79
N ARG A 98 -33.46 15.47 9.28
CA ARG A 98 -32.73 14.20 9.32
C ARG A 98 -32.00 13.91 8.01
N PHE A 99 -32.65 14.16 6.88
CA PHE A 99 -32.16 13.91 5.53
C PHE A 99 -32.19 15.20 4.69
N PRO A 100 -31.23 16.11 4.88
CA PRO A 100 -31.24 17.43 4.26
C PRO A 100 -30.98 17.40 2.74
N ASP A 101 -30.40 16.32 2.22
CA ASP A 101 -30.07 16.22 0.80
C ASP A 101 -31.19 15.58 -0.04
N ALA A 102 -32.17 14.93 0.59
CA ALA A 102 -33.28 14.29 -0.11
C ALA A 102 -34.16 15.33 -0.84
N ARG A 103 -34.55 15.01 -2.07
CA ARG A 103 -35.46 15.83 -2.87
C ARG A 103 -36.87 15.78 -2.30
N ARG A 104 -37.59 16.90 -2.35
CA ARG A 104 -38.93 17.04 -1.75
C ARG A 104 -39.95 17.37 -2.82
N VAL A 105 -40.92 16.47 -3.00
CA VAL A 105 -42.04 16.67 -3.91
C VAL A 105 -43.35 16.53 -3.15
N LEU A 106 -44.21 17.53 -3.28
CA LEU A 106 -45.53 17.56 -2.66
C LEU A 106 -46.60 17.18 -3.68
N LEU A 107 -47.48 16.24 -3.35
CA LEU A 107 -48.67 15.90 -4.13
C LEU A 107 -49.87 16.70 -3.62
N THR A 108 -50.60 17.37 -4.52
CA THR A 108 -51.74 18.23 -4.13
C THR A 108 -52.92 18.14 -5.11
N ALA A 109 -54.11 18.48 -4.63
CA ALA A 109 -55.32 18.70 -5.44
C ALA A 109 -55.58 20.21 -5.61
N TYR A 110 -56.19 20.59 -6.73
CA TYR A 110 -56.29 21.91 -7.41
C TYR A 110 -56.63 23.21 -6.62
N ALA A 111 -56.57 23.27 -5.28
CA ALA A 111 -57.15 24.38 -4.50
C ALA A 111 -56.28 24.96 -3.37
N GLU A 112 -54.96 24.74 -3.34
CA GLU A 112 -54.12 25.09 -2.17
C GLU A 112 -52.90 25.97 -2.48
N THR A 113 -53.11 27.09 -3.19
CA THR A 113 -52.04 28.02 -3.56
C THR A 113 -51.27 28.57 -2.33
N ASP A 114 -51.94 28.79 -1.20
CA ASP A 114 -51.31 29.33 0.03
C ASP A 114 -50.45 28.31 0.80
N ALA A 115 -50.84 27.02 0.76
CA ALA A 115 -50.07 25.94 1.37
C ALA A 115 -48.78 25.67 0.57
N ALA A 116 -48.85 25.74 -0.77
CA ALA A 116 -47.69 25.62 -1.65
C ALA A 116 -46.68 26.77 -1.43
N ILE A 117 -47.15 28.00 -1.24
CA ILE A 117 -46.29 29.17 -0.93
C ILE A 117 -45.56 28.98 0.40
N THR A 118 -46.25 28.44 1.41
CA THR A 118 -45.64 28.15 2.72
C THR A 118 -44.60 27.02 2.62
N ALA A 119 -44.88 25.99 1.83
CA ALA A 119 -43.97 24.86 1.57
C ALA A 119 -42.67 25.32 0.87
N ILE A 120 -42.78 26.18 -0.14
CA ILE A 120 -41.63 26.73 -0.88
C ILE A 120 -40.73 27.54 0.06
N ASN A 121 -41.31 28.42 0.88
CA ASN A 121 -40.54 29.33 1.72
C ASN A 121 -39.94 28.68 2.99
N LYS A 122 -40.61 27.69 3.59
CA LYS A 122 -40.16 27.05 4.84
C LYS A 122 -39.39 25.76 4.64
N VAL A 123 -39.82 24.92 3.69
CA VAL A 123 -39.26 23.56 3.49
C VAL A 123 -38.25 23.52 2.35
N ARG A 124 -38.15 24.61 1.56
CA ARG A 124 -37.42 24.64 0.28
C ARG A 124 -37.86 23.48 -0.62
N LEU A 125 -39.16 23.35 -0.79
CA LEU A 125 -39.77 22.33 -1.65
C LEU A 125 -39.14 22.38 -3.05
N ASP A 126 -38.67 21.22 -3.55
CA ASP A 126 -38.04 21.15 -4.87
C ASP A 126 -39.10 21.21 -5.99
N TYR A 127 -40.27 20.58 -5.80
CA TYR A 127 -41.39 20.64 -6.76
C TYR A 127 -42.75 20.31 -6.12
N TYR A 128 -43.85 20.69 -6.76
CA TYR A 128 -45.20 20.19 -6.42
C TYR A 128 -45.89 19.60 -7.65
N LEU A 129 -46.57 18.46 -7.46
CA LEU A 129 -47.25 17.72 -8.52
C LEU A 129 -48.75 17.67 -8.25
N MET A 130 -49.55 17.87 -9.30
CA MET A 130 -51.00 17.83 -9.19
C MET A 130 -51.55 16.42 -9.45
N LYS A 131 -52.50 16.01 -8.62
CA LYS A 131 -53.28 14.78 -8.84
C LYS A 131 -54.48 15.05 -9.77
N PRO A 132 -54.82 14.14 -10.70
CA PRO A 132 -54.07 12.96 -11.12
C PRO A 132 -52.96 13.29 -12.14
N TRP A 133 -51.86 12.52 -12.12
CA TRP A 133 -50.68 12.67 -12.98
C TRP A 133 -50.71 11.74 -14.21
N ASP A 134 -51.88 11.28 -14.63
CA ASP A 134 -52.01 10.42 -15.82
C ASP A 134 -51.95 11.28 -17.11
N PRO A 135 -51.14 10.90 -18.12
CA PRO A 135 -50.20 9.78 -18.13
C PRO A 135 -48.89 10.09 -17.35
N PRO A 136 -48.37 9.14 -16.54
CA PRO A 136 -47.19 9.37 -15.70
C PRO A 136 -45.91 9.68 -16.51
N ALA A 137 -45.84 9.17 -17.74
CA ALA A 137 -44.72 9.45 -18.66
C ALA A 137 -44.59 10.94 -19.04
N GLU A 138 -45.68 11.71 -18.99
CA GLU A 138 -45.66 13.13 -19.34
C GLU A 138 -45.64 14.03 -18.10
N ARG A 139 -46.27 13.60 -17.00
CA ARG A 139 -46.54 14.47 -15.85
C ARG A 139 -45.79 14.11 -14.56
N LEU A 140 -45.32 12.87 -14.42
CA LEU A 140 -44.63 12.40 -13.21
C LEU A 140 -43.14 12.19 -13.48
N PHE A 141 -42.80 11.32 -14.43
CA PHE A 141 -41.42 10.87 -14.63
C PHE A 141 -40.44 11.99 -15.03
N PRO A 142 -40.77 12.93 -15.95
CA PRO A 142 -39.82 13.98 -16.33
C PRO A 142 -39.37 14.82 -15.14
N VAL A 143 -40.29 15.17 -14.25
CA VAL A 143 -40.00 15.95 -13.04
C VAL A 143 -39.13 15.15 -12.07
N LEU A 144 -39.47 13.88 -11.84
CA LEU A 144 -38.70 13.04 -10.92
C LEU A 144 -37.32 12.70 -11.48
N ASP A 145 -37.19 12.52 -12.79
CA ASP A 145 -35.93 12.23 -13.47
C ASP A 145 -34.93 13.38 -13.30
N ASP A 146 -35.37 14.63 -13.48
CA ASP A 146 -34.54 15.81 -13.26
C ASP A 146 -34.08 15.89 -11.79
N LEU A 147 -35.00 15.78 -10.83
CA LEU A 147 -34.67 15.86 -9.40
C LEU A 147 -33.75 14.73 -8.93
N LEU A 148 -34.01 13.50 -9.37
CA LEU A 148 -33.19 12.34 -9.04
C LEU A 148 -31.82 12.41 -9.72
N SER A 149 -31.73 12.97 -10.92
CA SER A 149 -30.45 13.20 -11.60
C SER A 149 -29.61 14.25 -10.88
N ASP A 150 -30.23 15.35 -10.45
CA ASP A 150 -29.57 16.37 -9.64
C ASP A 150 -29.13 15.83 -8.28
N TRP A 151 -29.93 14.94 -7.67
CA TRP A 151 -29.56 14.27 -6.43
C TRP A 151 -28.36 13.33 -6.64
N LEU A 152 -28.41 12.48 -7.66
CA LEU A 152 -27.32 11.57 -8.04
C LEU A 152 -26.01 12.31 -8.31
N ALA A 153 -26.08 13.49 -8.95
CA ALA A 153 -24.91 14.31 -9.23
C ALA A 153 -24.21 14.82 -7.96
N ALA A 154 -24.98 15.09 -6.90
CA ALA A 154 -24.48 15.54 -5.61
C ALA A 154 -24.20 14.39 -4.62
N TYR A 155 -24.81 13.22 -4.82
CA TYR A 155 -24.77 12.11 -3.88
C TYR A 155 -23.36 11.52 -3.74
N ARG A 156 -22.91 11.42 -2.49
CA ARG A 156 -21.67 10.75 -2.09
C ARG A 156 -22.05 9.67 -1.07
N PRO A 157 -22.12 8.38 -1.46
CA PRO A 157 -22.44 7.32 -0.51
C PRO A 157 -21.39 7.28 0.61
N ALA A 158 -21.84 6.99 1.83
CA ALA A 158 -20.94 6.83 2.97
C ALA A 158 -19.91 5.72 2.69
N TYR A 159 -18.63 6.03 2.87
CA TYR A 159 -17.57 5.06 2.66
C TYR A 159 -17.58 4.02 3.79
N GLN A 160 -17.85 2.76 3.45
CA GLN A 160 -17.96 1.65 4.42
C GLN A 160 -16.63 0.93 4.69
N GLY A 161 -15.52 1.39 4.14
CA GLY A 161 -14.19 0.82 4.39
C GLY A 161 -13.48 1.42 5.60
N ILE A 162 -12.17 1.18 5.70
CA ILE A 162 -11.32 1.72 6.76
C ILE A 162 -11.19 3.24 6.60
N ARG A 163 -11.52 4.01 7.64
CA ARG A 163 -11.40 5.48 7.64
C ARG A 163 -10.27 5.90 8.55
N ILE A 164 -9.48 6.88 8.13
CA ILE A 164 -8.35 7.41 8.91
C ILE A 164 -8.57 8.90 9.09
N ALA A 165 -8.84 9.33 10.32
CA ALA A 165 -8.85 10.74 10.69
C ALA A 165 -7.49 11.14 11.26
N GLY A 166 -6.80 12.09 10.64
CA GLY A 166 -5.50 12.55 11.12
C GLY A 166 -4.98 13.76 10.36
N HIS A 167 -3.79 14.25 10.73
CA HIS A 167 -3.16 15.36 10.01
C HIS A 167 -2.34 14.85 8.83
N ALA A 168 -2.49 15.49 7.66
CA ALA A 168 -1.87 15.05 6.41
C ALA A 168 -0.34 14.96 6.47
N VAL A 169 0.31 15.89 7.18
CA VAL A 169 1.77 15.99 7.32
C VAL A 169 2.34 15.26 8.53
N SER A 170 1.51 14.53 9.28
CA SER A 170 1.98 13.77 10.44
C SER A 170 2.67 12.47 10.03
N ALA A 171 3.87 12.24 10.55
CA ALA A 171 4.62 11.00 10.34
C ALA A 171 3.84 9.75 10.77
N ARG A 172 3.05 9.83 11.86
CA ARG A 172 2.20 8.72 12.30
C ARG A 172 1.05 8.45 11.33
N THR A 173 0.39 9.50 10.84
CA THR A 173 -0.65 9.37 9.81
C THR A 173 -0.10 8.73 8.54
N HIS A 174 1.09 9.17 8.12
CA HIS A 174 1.77 8.59 6.97
C HIS A 174 2.05 7.10 7.18
N ALA A 175 2.63 6.72 8.32
CA ALA A 175 2.95 5.32 8.64
C ALA A 175 1.72 4.40 8.57
N VAL A 176 0.56 4.81 9.12
CA VAL A 176 -0.68 4.04 9.05
C VAL A 176 -1.19 3.90 7.61
N ARG A 177 -1.23 5.00 6.85
CA ARG A 177 -1.68 5.01 5.45
C ARG A 177 -0.80 4.12 4.57
N ASP A 178 0.50 4.24 4.75
CA ASP A 178 1.50 3.46 4.04
C ASP A 178 1.41 1.97 4.41
N PHE A 179 1.23 1.63 5.69
CA PHE A 179 0.98 0.25 6.13
C PHE A 179 -0.26 -0.36 5.46
N LEU A 180 -1.39 0.34 5.46
CA LEU A 180 -2.63 -0.13 4.83
C LEU A 180 -2.47 -0.28 3.30
N THR A 181 -1.81 0.68 2.66
CA THR A 181 -1.50 0.63 1.22
C THR A 181 -0.68 -0.60 0.87
N ARG A 182 0.40 -0.86 1.62
CA ARG A 182 1.31 -1.99 1.39
C ARG A 182 0.67 -3.35 1.68
N ASN A 183 -0.34 -3.40 2.55
CA ASN A 183 -1.14 -4.60 2.82
C ASN A 183 -2.40 -4.70 1.95
N GLY A 184 -2.53 -3.87 0.90
CA GLY A 184 -3.64 -3.91 -0.04
C GLY A 184 -5.00 -3.60 0.57
N GLN A 185 -5.02 -2.90 1.72
CA GLN A 185 -6.23 -2.53 2.42
C GLN A 185 -6.74 -1.19 1.89
N PRO A 186 -7.93 -1.14 1.25
CA PRO A 186 -8.50 0.13 0.83
C PRO A 186 -8.89 0.94 2.07
N PHE A 187 -8.58 2.24 2.03
CA PHE A 187 -8.96 3.17 3.09
C PHE A 187 -9.33 4.54 2.52
N ARG A 188 -10.01 5.34 3.34
CA ARG A 188 -10.27 6.75 3.09
C ARG A 188 -9.57 7.60 4.14
N PHE A 189 -8.70 8.50 3.70
CA PHE A 189 -8.08 9.48 4.58
C PHE A 189 -8.97 10.73 4.68
N LEU A 190 -9.17 11.19 5.91
CA LEU A 190 -9.96 12.36 6.27
C LEU A 190 -9.05 13.30 7.07
N ASP A 191 -8.82 14.52 6.57
CA ASP A 191 -7.97 15.48 7.27
C ASP A 191 -8.71 16.04 8.50
N ALA A 192 -8.13 15.81 9.68
CA ALA A 192 -8.73 16.21 10.95
C ALA A 192 -9.00 17.73 11.06
N ALA A 193 -8.25 18.57 10.34
CA ALA A 193 -8.40 20.02 10.40
C ALA A 193 -9.50 20.54 9.46
N THR A 194 -9.65 19.95 8.28
CA THR A 194 -10.49 20.52 7.21
C THR A 194 -11.75 19.71 6.94
N ASP A 195 -11.71 18.38 7.11
CA ASP A 195 -12.78 17.48 6.68
C ASP A 195 -13.94 17.44 7.71
N PRO A 196 -15.19 17.77 7.31
CA PRO A 196 -16.36 17.65 8.17
C PRO A 196 -16.63 16.21 8.65
N GLU A 197 -16.32 15.20 7.84
CA GLU A 197 -16.48 13.78 8.18
C GLU A 197 -15.46 13.37 9.26
N ALA A 198 -14.23 13.90 9.19
CA ALA A 198 -13.24 13.73 10.27
C ALA A 198 -13.74 14.33 11.59
N ARG A 199 -14.31 15.54 11.55
CA ARG A 199 -14.89 16.19 12.74
C ARG A 199 -16.01 15.39 13.35
N LYS A 200 -16.91 14.82 12.53
CA LYS A 200 -17.98 13.93 13.02
C LYS A 200 -17.39 12.67 13.67
N LEU A 201 -16.46 12.00 12.99
CA LEU A 201 -15.82 10.79 13.51
C LEU A 201 -15.09 11.04 14.85
N LEU A 202 -14.39 12.18 14.97
CA LEU A 202 -13.70 12.57 16.21
C LEU A 202 -14.65 13.04 17.32
N ALA A 203 -15.84 13.54 16.98
CA ALA A 203 -16.87 13.87 17.96
C ALA A 203 -17.54 12.60 18.52
N GLU A 204 -17.78 11.60 17.67
CA GLU A 204 -18.31 10.28 18.05
C GLU A 204 -17.31 9.47 18.87
N HIS A 205 -16.01 9.63 18.58
CA HIS A 205 -14.91 8.96 19.27
C HIS A 205 -13.84 9.95 19.73
N PRO A 206 -14.07 10.69 20.84
CA PRO A 206 -13.13 11.68 21.34
C PRO A 206 -11.78 11.05 21.70
N THR A 207 -10.72 11.56 21.09
CA THR A 207 -9.33 11.16 21.38
C THR A 207 -8.37 12.33 21.14
N ASP A 208 -7.34 12.43 21.97
CA ASP A 208 -6.22 13.35 21.75
C ASP A 208 -5.09 12.70 20.90
N GLU A 209 -5.22 11.40 20.62
CA GLU A 209 -4.22 10.59 19.92
C GLU A 209 -4.62 10.35 18.46
N LEU A 210 -3.94 11.06 17.55
CA LEU A 210 -4.08 10.93 16.10
C LEU A 210 -2.89 10.18 15.46
N PRO A 211 -3.11 9.45 14.34
CA PRO A 211 -4.38 9.29 13.62
C PRO A 211 -5.36 8.33 14.32
N LEU A 212 -6.67 8.59 14.20
CA LEU A 212 -7.73 7.65 14.58
C LEU A 212 -8.08 6.78 13.37
N VAL A 213 -8.02 5.45 13.53
CA VAL A 213 -8.39 4.48 12.49
C VAL A 213 -9.71 3.84 12.85
N ALA A 214 -10.75 4.04 12.04
CA ALA A 214 -12.07 3.45 12.21
C ALA A 214 -12.31 2.32 11.20
N PHE A 215 -12.85 1.20 11.68
CA PHE A 215 -13.06 -0.01 10.89
C PHE A 215 -14.54 -0.18 10.49
N PRO A 216 -14.84 -1.01 9.48
CA PRO A 216 -16.20 -1.23 9.00
C PRO A 216 -17.18 -1.78 10.05
N ASP A 217 -16.69 -2.48 11.07
CA ASP A 217 -17.51 -3.05 12.16
C ASP A 217 -17.79 -2.08 13.32
N GLY A 218 -17.41 -0.80 13.16
CA GLY A 218 -17.59 0.24 14.16
C GLY A 218 -16.50 0.30 15.25
N THR A 219 -15.52 -0.62 15.24
CA THR A 219 -14.37 -0.52 16.14
C THR A 219 -13.38 0.55 15.65
N PHE A 220 -12.56 1.06 16.57
CA PHE A 220 -11.55 2.08 16.26
C PHE A 220 -10.26 1.86 17.06
N LEU A 221 -9.15 2.36 16.52
CA LEU A 221 -7.84 2.38 17.16
C LEU A 221 -7.25 3.80 17.11
N PRO A 222 -6.99 4.45 18.26
CA PRO A 222 -6.28 5.71 18.32
C PRO A 222 -4.76 5.49 18.19
N ALA A 223 -4.11 6.30 17.33
CA ALA A 223 -2.68 6.28 17.02
C ALA A 223 -2.01 4.88 16.96
N PRO A 224 -2.57 3.91 16.20
CA PRO A 224 -2.10 2.54 16.26
C PRO A 224 -0.71 2.38 15.62
N GLY A 225 0.10 1.51 16.22
CA GLY A 225 1.29 0.96 15.58
C GLY A 225 0.96 -0.22 14.64
N ASN A 226 1.94 -0.64 13.84
CA ASN A 226 1.77 -1.70 12.84
C ASN A 226 1.28 -3.03 13.45
N ALA A 227 1.76 -3.40 14.64
CA ALA A 227 1.34 -4.63 15.32
C ALA A 227 -0.16 -4.64 15.68
N ALA A 228 -0.69 -3.50 16.14
CA ALA A 228 -2.11 -3.36 16.47
C ALA A 228 -2.98 -3.40 15.21
N LEU A 229 -2.53 -2.74 14.13
CA LEU A 229 -3.20 -2.81 12.82
C LEU A 229 -3.19 -4.23 12.27
N ALA A 230 -2.06 -4.93 12.34
CA ALA A 230 -1.92 -6.29 11.85
C ALA A 230 -2.86 -7.26 12.55
N ALA A 231 -2.90 -7.23 13.89
CA ALA A 231 -3.83 -8.03 14.68
C ALA A 231 -5.28 -7.73 14.29
N ARG A 232 -5.61 -6.45 14.09
CA ARG A 232 -6.96 -6.02 13.75
C ARG A 232 -7.40 -6.42 12.35
N LEU A 233 -6.47 -6.49 11.40
CA LEU A 233 -6.69 -6.94 10.02
C LEU A 233 -6.64 -8.48 9.88
N GLY A 234 -6.35 -9.21 10.96
CA GLY A 234 -6.22 -10.67 10.93
C GLY A 234 -4.97 -11.15 10.21
N LEU A 235 -3.91 -10.33 10.15
CA LEU A 235 -2.62 -10.76 9.63
C LEU A 235 -1.99 -11.78 10.58
N SER A 236 -1.41 -12.84 10.02
CA SER A 236 -0.73 -13.87 10.81
C SER A 236 0.61 -13.33 11.31
N THR A 237 0.79 -13.31 12.63
CA THR A 237 2.02 -12.85 13.31
C THR A 237 2.65 -13.93 14.17
N THR A 238 1.99 -15.08 14.33
CA THR A 238 2.46 -16.21 15.12
C THR A 238 2.61 -17.44 14.24
N ALA A 239 3.73 -18.15 14.40
CA ALA A 239 4.02 -19.38 13.66
C ALA A 239 3.03 -20.50 14.01
N SER A 240 2.48 -21.16 13.00
CA SER A 240 1.56 -22.29 13.14
C SER A 240 2.26 -23.61 13.50
N ARG A 241 3.58 -23.68 13.35
CA ARG A 241 4.39 -24.88 13.60
C ARG A 241 5.53 -24.59 14.58
N PRO A 242 5.90 -25.59 15.40
CA PRO A 242 7.06 -25.46 16.28
C PRO A 242 8.41 -25.56 15.53
N HIS A 243 8.41 -26.10 14.30
CA HIS A 243 9.62 -26.32 13.52
C HIS A 243 9.34 -26.31 12.00
N TYR A 244 10.29 -25.81 11.23
CA TYR A 244 10.23 -25.70 9.76
C TYR A 244 11.46 -26.31 9.08
N ASP A 245 11.30 -26.81 7.86
CA ASP A 245 12.44 -27.24 7.05
C ASP A 245 13.27 -26.01 6.58
N LEU A 246 12.59 -24.91 6.24
CA LEU A 246 13.21 -23.65 5.81
C LEU A 246 12.47 -22.43 6.37
N ALA A 247 13.22 -21.52 7.00
CA ALA A 247 12.76 -20.17 7.32
C ALA A 247 13.46 -19.13 6.43
N ILE A 248 12.70 -18.19 5.90
CA ILE A 248 13.14 -17.14 4.98
C ILE A 248 12.95 -15.81 5.67
N VAL A 249 14.03 -15.06 5.88
CA VAL A 249 14.02 -13.76 6.55
C VAL A 249 14.09 -12.65 5.52
N GLY A 250 12.96 -11.96 5.30
CA GLY A 250 12.74 -10.92 4.30
C GLY A 250 11.93 -11.42 3.12
N ALA A 251 10.76 -10.82 2.89
CA ALA A 251 9.81 -11.14 1.82
C ALA A 251 9.93 -10.17 0.63
N GLY A 252 11.16 -9.77 0.27
CA GLY A 252 11.45 -9.15 -1.02
C GLY A 252 11.41 -10.16 -2.19
N PRO A 253 11.77 -9.77 -3.42
CA PRO A 253 11.72 -10.67 -4.59
C PRO A 253 12.48 -12.00 -4.41
N ALA A 254 13.65 -11.97 -3.77
CA ALA A 254 14.42 -13.18 -3.49
C ALA A 254 13.70 -14.11 -2.49
N GLY A 255 13.20 -13.57 -1.38
CA GLY A 255 12.50 -14.35 -0.37
C GLY A 255 11.16 -14.91 -0.86
N LEU A 256 10.39 -14.11 -1.62
CA LEU A 256 9.14 -14.54 -2.22
C LEU A 256 9.35 -15.66 -3.25
N ALA A 257 10.39 -15.54 -4.10
CA ALA A 257 10.75 -16.60 -5.04
C ALA A 257 11.16 -17.88 -4.30
N ALA A 258 12.02 -17.78 -3.29
CA ALA A 258 12.39 -18.93 -2.47
C ALA A 258 11.17 -19.56 -1.78
N GLY A 259 10.23 -18.75 -1.31
CA GLY A 259 8.99 -19.21 -0.69
C GLY A 259 8.11 -20.04 -1.62
N VAL A 260 7.94 -19.58 -2.87
CA VAL A 260 7.22 -20.32 -3.91
C VAL A 260 7.88 -21.66 -4.19
N TYR A 261 9.19 -21.66 -4.49
CA TYR A 261 9.91 -22.87 -4.86
C TYR A 261 9.96 -23.88 -3.72
N ALA A 262 10.35 -23.45 -2.52
CA ALA A 262 10.45 -24.31 -1.34
C ALA A 262 9.12 -24.97 -0.99
N ALA A 263 8.02 -24.20 -0.98
CA ALA A 263 6.71 -24.74 -0.68
C ALA A 263 6.22 -25.71 -1.77
N SER A 264 6.46 -25.40 -3.05
CA SER A 264 6.09 -26.28 -4.17
C SER A 264 6.86 -27.61 -4.15
N GLU A 265 8.11 -27.60 -3.66
CA GLU A 265 8.98 -28.77 -3.48
C GLU A 265 8.73 -29.49 -2.14
N GLY A 266 7.65 -29.12 -1.43
CA GLY A 266 7.16 -29.85 -0.26
C GLY A 266 7.84 -29.50 1.06
N LEU A 267 8.72 -28.49 1.09
CA LEU A 267 9.31 -27.99 2.33
C LEU A 267 8.25 -27.28 3.18
N THR A 268 8.25 -27.58 4.48
CA THR A 268 7.58 -26.73 5.46
C THR A 268 8.33 -25.40 5.52
N THR A 269 7.72 -24.36 4.95
CA THR A 269 8.38 -23.09 4.64
C THR A 269 7.72 -21.95 5.40
N LEU A 270 8.53 -21.13 6.09
CA LEU A 270 8.11 -19.91 6.77
C LEU A 270 8.78 -18.69 6.14
N LEU A 271 8.01 -17.68 5.80
CA LEU A 271 8.50 -16.36 5.39
C LEU A 271 8.22 -15.36 6.50
N LEU A 272 9.24 -14.60 6.89
CA LEU A 272 9.18 -13.59 7.94
C LEU A 272 9.52 -12.24 7.32
N ASP A 273 8.68 -11.22 7.49
CA ASP A 273 8.98 -9.87 7.04
C ASP A 273 8.64 -8.83 8.10
N ALA A 274 9.57 -7.91 8.38
CA ALA A 274 9.41 -6.88 9.39
C ALA A 274 8.36 -5.82 9.01
N ASP A 275 8.12 -5.65 7.71
CA ASP A 275 7.27 -4.60 7.16
C ASP A 275 6.09 -5.24 6.42
N SER A 276 6.23 -5.44 5.11
CA SER A 276 5.19 -5.97 4.23
C SER A 276 5.85 -6.64 3.01
N PRO A 277 5.23 -7.70 2.46
CA PRO A 277 5.79 -8.40 1.30
C PRO A 277 6.03 -7.49 0.10
N GLY A 278 7.11 -7.78 -0.63
CA GLY A 278 7.57 -7.04 -1.81
C GLY A 278 8.89 -6.33 -1.60
N GLY A 279 9.26 -6.02 -0.36
CA GLY A 279 10.49 -5.31 -0.03
C GLY A 279 10.64 -4.00 -0.82
N GLN A 280 11.87 -3.63 -1.17
CA GLN A 280 12.14 -2.43 -1.97
C GLN A 280 11.51 -2.46 -3.36
N ALA A 281 11.41 -3.64 -3.99
CA ALA A 281 10.78 -3.73 -5.30
C ALA A 281 9.28 -3.41 -5.24
N GLY A 282 8.62 -3.69 -4.10
CA GLY A 282 7.19 -3.47 -3.89
C GLY A 282 6.77 -2.00 -4.01
N THR A 283 7.67 -1.05 -3.81
CA THR A 283 7.38 0.39 -3.92
C THR A 283 7.50 0.92 -5.35
N SER A 284 7.98 0.11 -6.30
CA SER A 284 8.10 0.51 -7.70
C SER A 284 6.73 0.61 -8.38
N SER A 285 6.45 1.74 -9.02
CA SER A 285 5.22 1.98 -9.78
C SER A 285 5.14 1.11 -11.04
N LEU A 286 6.29 0.88 -11.70
CA LEU A 286 6.37 0.08 -12.92
C LEU A 286 7.75 -0.59 -13.07
N ILE A 287 7.73 -1.89 -13.32
CA ILE A 287 8.90 -2.73 -13.64
C ILE A 287 8.75 -3.21 -15.08
N GLU A 288 9.51 -2.62 -16.00
CA GLU A 288 9.46 -2.97 -17.44
C GLU A 288 10.46 -4.07 -17.83
N ASN A 289 11.52 -4.24 -17.05
CA ASN A 289 12.64 -5.14 -17.35
C ASN A 289 12.51 -6.53 -16.71
N TYR A 290 11.29 -6.93 -16.33
CA TYR A 290 11.02 -8.26 -15.78
C TYR A 290 10.39 -9.16 -16.85
N LEU A 291 11.14 -10.19 -17.25
CA LEU A 291 10.76 -11.09 -18.34
C LEU A 291 9.41 -11.77 -18.06
N GLY A 292 8.56 -11.85 -19.09
CA GLY A 292 7.22 -12.43 -19.01
C GLY A 292 6.08 -11.41 -18.90
N PHE A 293 6.38 -10.13 -18.69
CA PHE A 293 5.39 -9.05 -18.60
C PHE A 293 5.68 -7.98 -19.67
N PRO A 294 5.15 -8.14 -20.90
CA PRO A 294 5.49 -7.25 -22.02
C PRO A 294 5.02 -5.80 -21.84
N ALA A 295 3.99 -5.57 -21.02
CA ALA A 295 3.50 -4.24 -20.65
C ALA A 295 4.11 -3.74 -19.32
N GLY A 296 5.08 -4.47 -18.76
CA GLY A 296 5.52 -4.29 -17.38
C GLY A 296 4.45 -4.66 -16.35
N LEU A 297 4.79 -4.51 -15.08
CA LEU A 297 3.87 -4.61 -13.94
C LEU A 297 4.38 -3.75 -12.78
N SER A 298 3.51 -3.33 -11.87
CA SER A 298 3.95 -2.67 -10.65
C SER A 298 4.68 -3.64 -9.71
N GLY A 299 5.55 -3.11 -8.87
CA GLY A 299 6.23 -3.86 -7.84
C GLY A 299 5.27 -4.53 -6.85
N GLY A 300 4.24 -3.79 -6.44
CA GLY A 300 3.17 -4.32 -5.58
C GLY A 300 2.40 -5.47 -6.24
N ASP A 301 2.15 -5.40 -7.55
CA ASP A 301 1.49 -6.47 -8.29
C ASP A 301 2.36 -7.74 -8.37
N LEU A 302 3.66 -7.58 -8.60
CA LEU A 302 4.62 -8.69 -8.58
C LEU A 302 4.62 -9.38 -7.21
N ALA A 303 4.74 -8.60 -6.13
CA ALA A 303 4.77 -9.10 -4.76
C ALA A 303 3.48 -9.84 -4.39
N ARG A 304 2.31 -9.22 -4.66
CA ARG A 304 0.99 -9.80 -4.35
C ARG A 304 0.78 -11.14 -5.06
N ARG A 305 1.16 -11.23 -6.34
CA ARG A 305 1.09 -12.49 -7.10
C ARG A 305 1.98 -13.57 -6.50
N ALA A 306 3.21 -13.21 -6.10
CA ALA A 306 4.14 -14.16 -5.50
C ALA A 306 3.68 -14.64 -4.11
N VAL A 307 3.13 -13.75 -3.27
CA VAL A 307 2.51 -14.13 -1.98
C VAL A 307 1.36 -15.11 -2.18
N SER A 308 0.45 -14.81 -3.11
CA SER A 308 -0.67 -15.71 -3.44
C SER A 308 -0.18 -17.08 -3.92
N GLN A 309 0.87 -17.11 -4.75
CA GLN A 309 1.47 -18.35 -5.24
C GLN A 309 2.14 -19.15 -4.12
N ALA A 310 2.94 -18.52 -3.26
CA ALA A 310 3.59 -19.18 -2.14
C ALA A 310 2.56 -19.75 -1.14
N GLY A 311 1.53 -18.96 -0.81
CA GLY A 311 0.43 -19.38 0.06
C GLY A 311 -0.36 -20.56 -0.51
N ARG A 312 -0.61 -20.57 -1.83
CA ARG A 312 -1.26 -21.72 -2.51
C ARG A 312 -0.48 -23.02 -2.34
N PHE A 313 0.85 -22.99 -2.36
CA PHE A 313 1.69 -24.18 -2.08
C PHE A 313 1.83 -24.49 -0.58
N GLY A 314 1.27 -23.64 0.28
CA GLY A 314 1.28 -23.80 1.73
C GLY A 314 2.55 -23.29 2.41
N ALA A 315 3.24 -22.32 1.81
CA ALA A 315 4.19 -21.49 2.54
C ALA A 315 3.42 -20.61 3.53
N GLU A 316 3.94 -20.52 4.75
CA GLU A 316 3.39 -19.63 5.77
C GLU A 316 4.11 -18.29 5.73
N LEU A 317 3.37 -17.19 5.86
CA LEU A 317 3.92 -15.84 5.82
C LEU A 317 3.50 -15.09 7.09
N LEU A 318 4.48 -14.62 7.86
CA LEU A 318 4.25 -13.76 9.02
C LEU A 318 4.75 -12.35 8.74
N HIS A 319 3.85 -11.37 8.90
CA HIS A 319 4.15 -9.95 8.78
C HIS A 319 3.09 -9.11 9.51
N PRO A 320 3.47 -7.98 10.13
CA PRO A 320 4.84 -7.48 10.34
C PRO A 320 5.50 -8.22 11.51
N VAL A 321 6.60 -8.94 11.24
CA VAL A 321 7.37 -9.72 12.21
C VAL A 321 8.87 -9.52 11.94
N GLU A 322 9.56 -8.90 12.90
CA GLU A 322 11.00 -8.66 12.82
C GLU A 322 11.78 -9.79 13.51
N VAL A 323 12.81 -10.29 12.81
CA VAL A 323 13.82 -11.19 13.37
C VAL A 323 14.97 -10.38 13.90
N VAL A 324 15.30 -10.54 15.18
CA VAL A 324 16.31 -9.74 15.87
C VAL A 324 17.56 -10.53 16.24
N ARG A 325 17.51 -11.87 16.16
CA ARG A 325 18.67 -12.73 16.45
C ARG A 325 18.59 -14.05 15.69
N LEU A 326 19.75 -14.53 15.26
CA LEU A 326 19.96 -15.89 14.75
C LEU A 326 21.01 -16.58 15.63
N ARG A 327 20.81 -17.86 15.95
CA ARG A 327 21.80 -18.69 16.64
C ARG A 327 21.81 -20.11 16.09
N SER A 328 22.99 -20.75 16.11
CA SER A 328 23.09 -22.20 15.88
C SER A 328 22.61 -22.97 17.10
N ALA A 329 21.88 -24.06 16.86
CA ALA A 329 21.47 -25.06 17.84
C ALA A 329 21.48 -26.42 17.15
N ASP A 330 22.67 -26.85 16.70
CA ASP A 330 22.84 -27.98 15.78
C ASP A 330 22.05 -29.23 16.23
N PRO A 331 21.31 -29.87 15.31
CA PRO A 331 21.29 -29.65 13.86
C PRO A 331 20.39 -28.48 13.38
N ALA A 332 19.72 -27.76 14.28
CA ALA A 332 18.77 -26.70 13.94
C ALA A 332 19.39 -25.28 14.01
N ARG A 333 18.67 -24.31 13.47
CA ARG A 333 18.88 -22.87 13.63
C ARG A 333 17.68 -22.29 14.36
N ILE A 334 17.93 -21.34 15.27
CA ILE A 334 16.87 -20.66 16.01
C ILE A 334 16.87 -19.18 15.64
N LEU A 335 15.70 -18.69 15.22
CA LEU A 335 15.42 -17.28 14.99
C LEU A 335 14.65 -16.73 16.19
N THR A 336 15.14 -15.66 16.80
CA THR A 336 14.39 -14.92 17.83
C THR A 336 13.71 -13.73 17.19
N LEU A 337 12.41 -13.61 17.43
CA LEU A 337 11.58 -12.50 16.98
C LEU A 337 11.65 -11.32 17.97
N ALA A 338 11.26 -10.12 17.52
CA ALA A 338 11.28 -8.90 18.33
C ALA A 338 10.41 -8.98 19.60
N ASP A 339 9.36 -9.82 19.59
CA ASP A 339 8.51 -10.09 20.76
C ASP A 339 9.11 -11.11 21.74
N GLY A 340 10.31 -11.62 21.44
CA GLY A 340 11.03 -12.61 22.25
C GLY A 340 10.67 -14.07 21.94
N SER A 341 9.69 -14.33 21.06
CA SER A 341 9.38 -15.69 20.64
C SER A 341 10.51 -16.28 19.79
N GLU A 342 10.64 -17.62 19.81
CA GLU A 342 11.68 -18.34 19.06
C GLU A 342 11.05 -19.27 18.02
N ILE A 343 11.64 -19.29 16.83
CA ILE A 343 11.29 -20.19 15.73
C ILE A 343 12.46 -21.14 15.48
N SER A 344 12.17 -22.44 15.44
CA SER A 344 13.14 -23.46 15.09
C SER A 344 13.05 -23.84 13.61
N THR A 345 14.19 -24.00 12.94
CA THR A 345 14.26 -24.40 11.54
C THR A 345 15.51 -25.23 11.23
N GLU A 346 15.46 -26.13 10.25
CA GLU A 346 16.67 -26.84 9.78
C GLU A 346 17.61 -25.91 8.99
N THR A 347 17.03 -25.02 8.18
CA THR A 347 17.79 -24.09 7.33
C THR A 347 17.21 -22.68 7.36
N VAL A 348 18.05 -21.69 7.08
CA VAL A 348 17.66 -20.28 7.01
C VAL A 348 18.10 -19.68 5.68
N LEU A 349 17.23 -18.92 5.04
CA LEU A 349 17.59 -18.04 3.93
C LEU A 349 17.46 -16.58 4.37
N LEU A 350 18.57 -15.84 4.30
CA LEU A 350 18.63 -14.41 4.52
C LEU A 350 18.37 -13.68 3.19
N SER A 351 17.26 -12.96 3.13
CA SER A 351 16.84 -12.15 1.97
C SER A 351 16.34 -10.78 2.41
N THR A 352 16.98 -10.20 3.43
CA THR A 352 16.59 -8.92 4.07
C THR A 352 16.88 -7.68 3.20
N GLY A 353 17.52 -7.88 2.05
CA GLY A 353 17.80 -6.83 1.08
C GLY A 353 18.68 -5.71 1.62
N VAL A 354 18.50 -4.53 1.06
CA VAL A 354 19.24 -3.30 1.40
C VAL A 354 18.26 -2.16 1.65
N SER A 355 18.75 -1.12 2.32
CA SER A 355 18.12 0.19 2.37
C SER A 355 19.06 1.20 1.72
N TYR A 356 18.57 1.91 0.71
CA TYR A 356 19.34 2.99 0.10
C TYR A 356 19.58 4.09 1.13
N ASN A 357 20.78 4.67 1.11
CA ASN A 357 21.01 5.88 1.89
C ASN A 357 20.15 6.99 1.26
N ARG A 358 19.27 7.61 2.04
CA ARG A 358 18.45 8.75 1.61
C ARG A 358 19.27 10.04 1.66
N LEU A 359 18.97 10.96 0.76
CA LEU A 359 19.53 12.30 0.78
C LEU A 359 18.81 13.10 1.87
N ASP A 360 19.51 13.33 2.99
CA ASP A 360 18.96 14.07 4.14
C ASP A 360 19.13 15.58 3.95
N VAL A 361 18.27 16.17 3.14
CA VAL A 361 18.22 17.62 2.88
C VAL A 361 16.76 18.09 2.76
N PRO A 362 16.46 19.35 3.11
CA PRO A 362 15.14 19.95 2.85
C PRO A 362 14.64 19.69 1.43
N GLY A 363 13.38 19.23 1.33
CA GLY A 363 12.70 18.94 0.06
C GLY A 363 12.97 17.57 -0.55
N ALA A 364 13.99 16.81 -0.10
CA ALA A 364 14.35 15.52 -0.71
C ALA A 364 13.20 14.50 -0.71
N ASP A 365 12.49 14.35 0.42
CA ASP A 365 11.39 13.38 0.53
C ASP A 365 10.19 13.74 -0.36
N ARG A 366 9.98 15.03 -0.66
CA ARG A 366 8.86 15.51 -1.49
C ARG A 366 9.05 15.14 -2.96
N PHE A 367 10.29 15.13 -3.44
CA PHE A 367 10.59 14.96 -4.87
C PHE A 367 11.05 13.54 -5.23
N GLU A 368 10.97 12.58 -4.31
CA GLU A 368 11.25 11.17 -4.61
C GLU A 368 10.25 10.67 -5.68
N GLY A 369 10.77 10.20 -6.82
CA GLY A 369 9.98 9.80 -7.99
C GLY A 369 9.54 10.95 -8.90
N GLU A 370 9.52 12.18 -8.39
CA GLU A 370 9.11 13.42 -9.09
C GLU A 370 10.32 14.35 -9.39
N GLY A 371 11.46 13.74 -9.70
CA GLY A 371 12.70 14.43 -10.08
C GLY A 371 13.93 14.03 -9.28
N LEU A 372 13.76 13.45 -8.09
CA LEU A 372 14.81 12.77 -7.32
C LEU A 372 14.66 11.25 -7.43
N TYR A 373 15.71 10.57 -7.86
CA TYR A 373 15.71 9.12 -8.08
C TYR A 373 16.89 8.45 -7.36
N TYR A 374 16.65 7.28 -6.78
CA TYR A 374 17.67 6.46 -6.12
C TYR A 374 18.11 5.33 -7.05
N GLY A 375 19.30 5.47 -7.64
CA GLY A 375 19.84 4.55 -8.66
C GLY A 375 19.48 4.90 -10.10
N ALA A 376 20.16 4.26 -11.06
CA ALA A 376 19.87 4.38 -12.50
C ALA A 376 18.87 3.30 -12.91
N ALA A 377 17.59 3.52 -12.63
CA ALA A 377 16.57 2.76 -13.32
C ALA A 377 16.59 3.19 -14.80
N THR A 378 16.72 2.19 -15.69
CA THR A 378 16.86 2.39 -17.15
C THR A 378 15.59 2.94 -17.80
N THR A 379 14.48 2.91 -17.07
CA THR A 379 13.16 3.42 -17.46
C THR A 379 13.16 4.95 -17.64
N GLU A 380 13.91 5.67 -16.82
CA GLU A 380 14.00 7.13 -16.79
C GLU A 380 15.06 7.67 -17.76
N SER A 381 15.97 6.82 -18.26
CA SER A 381 17.00 7.20 -19.25
C SER A 381 16.39 7.77 -20.53
N SER A 382 15.18 7.32 -20.91
CA SER A 382 14.43 7.85 -22.06
C SER A 382 13.89 9.27 -21.82
N SER A 383 13.52 9.60 -20.59
CA SER A 383 12.99 10.91 -20.19
C SER A 383 14.09 11.95 -19.96
N CYS A 384 15.32 11.49 -19.73
CA CYS A 384 16.50 12.34 -19.54
C CYS A 384 17.11 12.85 -20.86
N VAL A 385 16.59 12.38 -22.02
CA VAL A 385 17.09 12.79 -23.34
C VAL A 385 17.04 14.31 -23.47
N SER A 386 18.16 14.92 -23.86
CA SER A 386 18.32 16.37 -24.04
C SER A 386 18.10 17.24 -22.79
N HIS A 387 18.12 16.66 -21.58
CA HIS A 387 18.03 17.41 -20.32
C HIS A 387 19.37 17.47 -19.57
N HIS A 388 19.47 18.37 -18.60
CA HIS A 388 20.57 18.39 -17.64
C HIS A 388 20.25 17.42 -16.49
N VAL A 389 21.17 16.49 -16.26
CA VAL A 389 21.07 15.45 -15.22
C VAL A 389 22.11 15.71 -14.13
N PHE A 390 21.69 15.71 -12.88
CA PHE A 390 22.59 15.73 -11.73
C PHE A 390 22.76 14.33 -11.17
N ILE A 391 23.99 13.95 -10.84
CA ILE A 391 24.33 12.67 -10.23
C ILE A 391 25.06 12.94 -8.93
N ILE A 392 24.55 12.42 -7.82
CA ILE A 392 25.14 12.59 -6.49
C ILE A 392 25.85 11.30 -6.10
N GLY A 393 27.18 11.32 -6.01
CA GLY A 393 27.97 10.18 -5.54
C GLY A 393 29.39 10.15 -6.12
N GLY A 394 30.34 9.64 -5.34
CA GLY A 394 31.77 9.58 -5.69
C GLY A 394 32.33 8.17 -5.90
N ALA A 395 31.47 7.17 -6.06
CA ALA A 395 31.87 5.76 -6.18
C ALA A 395 31.62 5.20 -7.58
N ASN A 396 32.09 3.98 -7.85
CA ASN A 396 31.93 3.29 -9.15
C ASN A 396 30.51 3.35 -9.72
N SER A 397 29.47 3.13 -8.90
CA SER A 397 28.09 3.18 -9.39
C SER A 397 27.67 4.57 -9.90
N ALA A 398 28.12 5.64 -9.24
CA ALA A 398 27.86 7.01 -9.67
C ALA A 398 28.60 7.31 -10.98
N GLY A 399 29.86 6.88 -11.11
CA GLY A 399 30.64 7.06 -12.33
C GLY A 399 30.06 6.30 -13.52
N GLN A 400 29.65 5.06 -13.33
CA GLN A 400 29.00 4.24 -14.37
C GLN A 400 27.68 4.88 -14.81
N ALA A 401 26.91 5.44 -13.87
CA ALA A 401 25.71 6.19 -14.19
C ALA A 401 26.02 7.46 -14.98
N ALA A 402 27.08 8.20 -14.62
CA ALA A 402 27.49 9.40 -15.34
C ALA A 402 27.82 9.11 -16.80
N ILE A 403 28.63 8.07 -17.07
CA ILE A 403 28.91 7.61 -18.43
C ILE A 403 27.63 7.14 -19.14
N HIS A 404 26.76 6.41 -18.45
CA HIS A 404 25.50 5.93 -19.03
C HIS A 404 24.61 7.10 -19.51
N PHE A 405 24.36 8.09 -18.64
CA PHE A 405 23.49 9.23 -18.92
C PHE A 405 24.12 10.20 -19.92
N ALA A 406 25.45 10.34 -19.93
CA ALA A 406 26.16 11.19 -20.88
C ALA A 406 25.90 10.82 -22.36
N ARG A 407 25.44 9.59 -22.63
CA ARG A 407 25.06 9.16 -23.99
C ARG A 407 23.75 9.78 -24.48
N TYR A 408 22.90 10.31 -23.59
CA TYR A 408 21.54 10.76 -23.94
C TYR A 408 21.21 12.16 -23.39
N ALA A 409 21.78 12.55 -22.25
CA ALA A 409 21.58 13.84 -21.61
C ALA A 409 22.32 14.97 -22.33
N ALA A 410 21.77 16.19 -22.29
CA ALA A 410 22.45 17.37 -22.81
C ALA A 410 23.69 17.73 -21.98
N LYS A 411 23.60 17.54 -20.66
CA LYS A 411 24.69 17.74 -19.69
C LYS A 411 24.50 16.80 -18.51
N VAL A 412 25.60 16.29 -17.97
CA VAL A 412 25.62 15.54 -16.71
C VAL A 412 26.50 16.30 -15.72
N SER A 413 25.99 16.63 -14.53
CA SER A 413 26.80 17.18 -13.43
C SER A 413 26.99 16.12 -12.36
N LEU A 414 28.22 15.64 -12.20
CA LEU A 414 28.61 14.67 -11.19
C LEU A 414 29.05 15.39 -9.92
N LEU A 415 28.19 15.39 -8.90
CA LEU A 415 28.37 16.05 -7.62
C LEU A 415 29.03 15.08 -6.62
N VAL A 416 30.22 15.45 -6.16
CA VAL A 416 31.06 14.61 -5.30
C VAL A 416 31.47 15.40 -4.07
N ARG A 417 31.23 14.85 -2.89
CA ARG A 417 31.60 15.48 -1.61
C ARG A 417 33.10 15.43 -1.32
N ALA A 418 33.78 14.41 -1.85
CA ALA A 418 35.22 14.28 -1.74
C ALA A 418 35.96 15.29 -2.62
N ASP A 419 37.24 15.48 -2.35
CA ASP A 419 38.16 16.34 -3.08
C ASP A 419 38.75 15.68 -4.34
N SER A 420 38.39 14.42 -4.60
CA SER A 420 38.93 13.58 -5.67
C SER A 420 37.96 12.44 -6.03
N LEU A 421 37.96 12.01 -7.30
CA LEU A 421 37.20 10.83 -7.75
C LEU A 421 37.93 9.53 -7.40
N GLU A 422 39.26 9.59 -7.35
CA GLU A 422 40.18 8.49 -7.14
C GLU A 422 40.02 7.83 -5.77
N SER A 423 39.41 8.54 -4.81
CA SER A 423 39.11 8.05 -3.47
C SER A 423 38.06 6.94 -3.44
N GLY A 424 37.12 6.93 -4.39
CA GLY A 424 35.97 6.01 -4.40
C GLY A 424 35.73 5.31 -5.74
N MET A 425 36.45 5.68 -6.79
CA MET A 425 36.21 5.24 -8.16
C MET A 425 37.44 4.58 -8.79
N SER A 426 37.22 3.56 -9.62
CA SER A 426 38.28 2.89 -10.38
C SER A 426 38.94 3.85 -11.37
N ARG A 427 40.26 3.74 -11.50
CA ARG A 427 41.07 4.61 -12.37
C ARG A 427 40.57 4.66 -13.81
N TYR A 428 40.17 3.52 -14.38
CA TYR A 428 39.66 3.47 -15.75
C TYR A 428 38.41 4.34 -15.93
N LEU A 429 37.54 4.37 -14.92
CA LEU A 429 36.26 5.06 -14.98
C LEU A 429 36.45 6.56 -14.77
N VAL A 430 37.38 6.94 -13.89
CA VAL A 430 37.85 8.34 -13.76
C VAL A 430 38.39 8.85 -15.10
N ASP A 431 39.25 8.08 -15.77
CA ASP A 431 39.80 8.43 -17.09
C ASP A 431 38.69 8.57 -18.16
N GLU A 432 37.68 7.70 -18.13
CA GLU A 432 36.53 7.74 -19.05
C GLU A 432 35.64 8.96 -18.82
N ILE A 433 35.38 9.31 -17.55
CA ILE A 433 34.60 10.50 -17.18
C ILE A 433 35.28 11.77 -17.67
N HIS A 434 36.59 11.92 -17.42
CA HIS A 434 37.35 13.09 -17.86
C HIS A 434 37.42 13.23 -19.39
N ARG A 435 37.29 12.12 -20.14
CA ARG A 435 37.26 12.15 -21.62
C ARG A 435 35.87 12.47 -22.18
N THR A 436 34.82 12.45 -21.37
CA THR A 436 33.45 12.60 -21.83
C THR A 436 33.01 14.07 -21.72
N PRO A 437 32.81 14.79 -22.85
CA PRO A 437 32.79 16.25 -22.86
C PRO A 437 31.54 16.89 -22.23
N ASN A 438 30.43 16.15 -22.13
CA ASN A 438 29.19 16.64 -21.52
C ASN A 438 29.05 16.22 -20.05
N ILE A 439 30.10 15.67 -19.43
CA ILE A 439 30.16 15.43 -17.98
C ILE A 439 30.96 16.55 -17.32
N ASP A 440 30.34 17.18 -16.32
CA ASP A 440 30.89 18.23 -15.48
C ASP A 440 31.07 17.69 -14.06
N VAL A 441 32.32 17.49 -13.64
CA VAL A 441 32.65 16.94 -12.32
C VAL A 441 32.81 18.08 -11.32
N ARG A 442 31.99 18.06 -10.26
CA ARG A 442 32.01 19.05 -9.19
C ARG A 442 32.40 18.39 -7.87
N LEU A 443 33.69 18.51 -7.55
CA LEU A 443 34.28 18.03 -6.30
C LEU A 443 33.90 18.97 -5.13
N ASN A 444 34.09 18.50 -3.90
CA ASN A 444 33.74 19.23 -2.67
C ASN A 444 32.32 19.79 -2.66
N THR A 445 31.38 19.20 -3.41
CA THR A 445 30.05 19.77 -3.61
C THR A 445 29.00 19.00 -2.81
N HIS A 446 28.27 19.73 -1.98
CA HIS A 446 27.17 19.23 -1.16
C HIS A 446 25.84 19.73 -1.70
N VAL A 447 24.81 18.88 -1.67
CA VAL A 447 23.43 19.32 -1.86
C VAL A 447 22.91 19.88 -0.54
N LEU A 448 22.30 21.05 -0.58
CA LEU A 448 21.72 21.72 0.58
C LEU A 448 20.21 21.58 0.65
N ALA A 449 19.52 21.62 -0.49
CA ALA A 449 18.07 21.52 -0.58
C ALA A 449 17.63 21.19 -2.01
N LEU A 450 16.41 20.66 -2.13
CA LEU A 450 15.68 20.49 -3.38
C LEU A 450 14.39 21.33 -3.31
N ASP A 451 14.02 21.99 -4.40
CA ASP A 451 12.85 22.88 -4.42
C ASP A 451 12.08 22.81 -5.75
N GLY A 452 10.80 23.18 -5.70
CA GLY A 452 9.84 23.07 -6.80
C GLY A 452 8.40 22.99 -6.32
N ASP A 453 7.45 23.02 -7.26
CA ASP A 453 6.02 22.89 -6.97
C ASP A 453 5.56 21.43 -7.11
N ASP A 454 4.87 21.07 -8.20
CA ASP A 454 4.40 19.70 -8.43
C ASP A 454 5.56 18.70 -8.66
N ARG A 455 6.73 19.18 -9.09
CA ARG A 455 7.92 18.38 -9.42
C ARG A 455 9.19 19.16 -9.09
N LEU A 456 10.33 18.48 -9.11
CA LEU A 456 11.61 19.12 -8.90
C LEU A 456 11.91 20.15 -10.00
N GLU A 457 12.29 21.35 -9.56
CA GLU A 457 12.67 22.45 -10.47
C GLU A 457 14.07 23.00 -10.17
N HIS A 458 14.51 22.96 -8.91
CA HIS A 458 15.76 23.57 -8.48
C HIS A 458 16.54 22.68 -7.51
N ILE A 459 17.87 22.73 -7.60
CA ILE A 459 18.81 22.14 -6.64
C ILE A 459 19.68 23.24 -6.04
N ALA A 460 19.75 23.29 -4.70
CA ALA A 460 20.67 24.16 -3.99
C ALA A 460 21.95 23.38 -3.66
N LEU A 461 23.10 23.93 -4.04
CA LEU A 461 24.41 23.33 -3.90
C LEU A 461 25.32 24.22 -3.08
N ARG A 462 26.27 23.61 -2.37
CA ARG A 462 27.35 24.30 -1.67
C ARG A 462 28.68 23.68 -1.99
N ASP A 463 29.62 24.51 -2.40
CA ASP A 463 31.02 24.15 -2.47
C ASP A 463 31.63 24.25 -1.06
N ALA A 464 32.08 23.12 -0.51
CA ALA A 464 32.60 23.03 0.85
C ALA A 464 33.98 23.68 1.01
N LEU A 465 34.73 23.88 -0.08
CA LEU A 465 36.05 24.50 -0.05
C LEU A 465 35.93 26.03 0.00
N THR A 466 35.05 26.60 -0.82
CA THR A 466 34.86 28.05 -0.97
C THR A 466 33.73 28.60 -0.10
N GLY A 467 32.80 27.74 0.32
CA GLY A 467 31.57 28.13 1.00
C GLY A 467 30.51 28.74 0.09
N ALA A 468 30.74 28.81 -1.22
CA ALA A 468 29.79 29.39 -2.16
C ALA A 468 28.54 28.51 -2.31
N GLU A 469 27.37 29.15 -2.26
CA GLU A 469 26.08 28.50 -2.45
C GLU A 469 25.49 28.90 -3.81
N THR A 470 25.03 27.92 -4.58
CA THR A 470 24.38 28.13 -5.89
C THR A 470 23.03 27.44 -5.94
N VAL A 471 22.06 28.06 -6.62
CA VAL A 471 20.78 27.43 -6.95
C VAL A 471 20.72 27.28 -8.45
N GLU A 472 20.49 26.04 -8.90
CA GLU A 472 20.52 25.68 -10.32
C GLU A 472 19.22 24.98 -10.72
N PRO A 473 18.72 25.21 -11.96
CA PRO A 473 17.60 24.44 -12.47
C PRO A 473 17.94 22.95 -12.51
N ALA A 474 17.11 22.13 -11.88
CA ALA A 474 17.29 20.69 -11.84
C ALA A 474 15.93 20.01 -11.99
N ARG A 475 15.84 19.15 -13.01
CA ARG A 475 14.65 18.30 -13.24
C ARG A 475 14.92 16.84 -12.93
N PHE A 476 16.16 16.40 -13.08
CA PHE A 476 16.58 15.03 -12.90
C PHE A 476 17.82 14.97 -12.00
N VAL A 477 17.63 14.45 -10.79
CA VAL A 477 18.68 14.23 -9.80
C VAL A 477 18.70 12.75 -9.46
N PHE A 478 19.83 12.09 -9.70
CA PHE A 478 20.02 10.68 -9.38
C PHE A 478 21.03 10.55 -8.25
N THR A 479 20.69 9.80 -7.21
CA THR A 479 21.58 9.59 -6.06
C THR A 479 22.18 8.19 -6.08
N PHE A 480 23.47 8.14 -5.81
CA PHE A 480 24.31 6.95 -5.71
C PHE A 480 25.19 7.03 -4.46
N ILE A 481 24.57 7.42 -3.34
CA ILE A 481 25.24 7.59 -2.04
C ILE A 481 25.34 6.27 -1.24
N GLY A 482 25.22 5.14 -1.94
CA GLY A 482 25.35 3.79 -1.38
C GLY A 482 24.03 3.21 -0.86
N ALA A 483 24.07 1.91 -0.59
CA ALA A 483 22.99 1.18 0.08
C ALA A 483 23.61 0.39 1.24
N ARG A 484 22.88 0.25 2.34
CA ARG A 484 23.29 -0.52 3.51
C ARG A 484 22.45 -1.79 3.60
N PRO A 485 23.07 -2.97 3.69
CA PRO A 485 22.34 -4.21 3.92
C PRO A 485 21.76 -4.24 5.34
N ARG A 486 20.59 -4.88 5.50
CA ARG A 486 19.91 -5.04 6.80
C ARG A 486 20.48 -6.24 7.56
N THR A 487 21.76 -6.16 7.95
CA THR A 487 22.55 -7.27 8.52
C THR A 487 23.01 -7.04 9.95
N GLY A 488 22.77 -5.86 10.54
CA GLY A 488 23.29 -5.52 11.88
C GLY A 488 22.90 -6.49 13.00
N TRP A 489 21.74 -7.13 12.89
CA TRP A 489 21.26 -8.14 13.85
C TRP A 489 22.00 -9.49 13.77
N LEU A 490 22.79 -9.72 12.72
CA LEU A 490 23.63 -10.92 12.57
C LEU A 490 24.91 -10.82 13.40
N GLY A 491 25.37 -9.63 13.80
CA GLY A 491 26.63 -9.48 14.54
C GLY A 491 27.78 -10.24 13.89
N ASP A 492 28.55 -10.99 14.70
CA ASP A 492 29.72 -11.75 14.24
C ASP A 492 29.41 -13.20 13.81
N ILE A 493 28.14 -13.65 13.88
CA ILE A 493 27.80 -15.06 13.59
C ILE A 493 27.76 -15.37 12.08
N VAL A 494 27.61 -14.34 11.24
CA VAL A 494 27.66 -14.43 9.78
C VAL A 494 28.65 -13.39 9.27
N ARG A 495 29.69 -13.83 8.54
CA ARG A 495 30.71 -12.93 7.99
C ARG A 495 30.12 -12.01 6.92
N CYS A 496 30.45 -10.73 7.04
CA CYS A 496 30.12 -9.70 6.07
C CYS A 496 31.39 -9.05 5.52
N ASP A 497 31.30 -8.39 4.37
CA ASP A 497 32.37 -7.54 3.83
C ASP A 497 32.51 -6.23 4.64
N GLY A 498 33.49 -5.40 4.27
CA GLY A 498 33.73 -4.10 4.92
C GLY A 498 32.57 -3.09 4.80
N HIS A 499 31.56 -3.38 3.99
CA HIS A 499 30.35 -2.58 3.80
C HIS A 499 29.11 -3.22 4.45
N GLY A 500 29.28 -4.35 5.15
CA GLY A 500 28.23 -5.06 5.88
C GLY A 500 27.43 -6.07 5.04
N PHE A 501 27.80 -6.33 3.78
CA PHE A 501 27.09 -7.29 2.93
C PHE A 501 27.51 -8.72 3.25
N VAL A 502 26.56 -9.66 3.27
CA VAL A 502 26.83 -11.06 3.62
C VAL A 502 27.73 -11.71 2.58
N LEU A 503 28.82 -12.33 3.03
CA LEU A 503 29.71 -13.13 2.19
C LEU A 503 29.14 -14.55 2.04
N THR A 504 29.21 -15.09 0.83
CA THR A 504 28.68 -16.43 0.52
C THR A 504 29.62 -17.22 -0.36
N GLY A 505 29.58 -18.55 -0.26
CA GLY A 505 30.21 -19.44 -1.23
C GLY A 505 31.70 -19.13 -1.45
N PRO A 506 32.14 -18.94 -2.70
CA PRO A 506 33.54 -18.62 -3.02
C PRO A 506 34.07 -17.35 -2.33
N ASP A 507 33.22 -16.36 -2.06
CA ASP A 507 33.63 -15.08 -1.47
C ASP A 507 34.11 -15.22 -0.01
N LEU A 508 33.77 -16.35 0.64
CA LEU A 508 34.28 -16.70 1.97
C LEU A 508 35.77 -17.08 1.97
N SER A 509 36.35 -17.37 0.80
CA SER A 509 37.72 -17.90 0.62
C SER A 509 38.69 -16.90 -0.02
N SER A 510 38.31 -15.62 -0.15
CA SER A 510 39.13 -14.56 -0.76
C SER A 510 40.45 -14.30 0.02
N ALA A 511 41.54 -14.05 -0.73
CA ALA A 511 42.92 -13.94 -0.23
C ALA A 511 43.21 -12.74 0.69
N ASP A 512 42.35 -11.71 0.67
CA ASP A 512 42.49 -10.50 1.50
C ASP A 512 41.81 -10.63 2.87
N MET A 513 41.17 -11.77 3.15
CA MET A 513 40.58 -12.06 4.44
C MET A 513 41.39 -13.14 5.13
N ALA A 514 41.74 -12.92 6.42
CA ALA A 514 42.27 -13.99 7.24
C ALA A 514 41.37 -15.24 7.07
N PRO A 515 41.97 -16.44 6.85
CA PRO A 515 41.21 -17.65 6.53
C PRO A 515 40.09 -17.83 7.55
N PRO A 516 38.87 -18.25 7.14
CA PRO A 516 37.79 -18.50 8.09
C PRO A 516 38.32 -19.41 9.19
N ALA A 517 38.19 -18.99 10.44
CA ALA A 517 38.84 -19.62 11.58
C ALA A 517 38.50 -21.12 11.73
N THR A 518 37.46 -21.62 11.06
CA THR A 518 37.36 -22.99 10.54
C THR A 518 35.99 -23.11 9.88
N TRP A 519 35.94 -23.19 8.55
CA TRP A 519 34.73 -23.75 7.92
C TRP A 519 34.55 -25.19 8.46
N PRO A 520 33.42 -25.53 9.10
CA PRO A 520 33.36 -26.71 9.97
C PRO A 520 33.02 -28.01 9.25
N LEU A 521 32.84 -27.98 7.91
CA LEU A 521 32.44 -29.15 7.12
C LEU A 521 33.54 -29.58 6.15
N ASP A 522 33.64 -30.89 5.88
CA ASP A 522 34.61 -31.51 4.96
C ASP A 522 34.39 -31.18 3.46
N ARG A 523 33.46 -30.28 3.16
CA ARG A 523 33.14 -29.81 1.79
C ARG A 523 33.30 -28.30 1.73
N ALA A 524 33.54 -27.74 0.54
CA ALA A 524 33.47 -26.29 0.37
C ALA A 524 32.04 -25.76 0.67
N PRO A 525 31.89 -24.48 1.07
CA PRO A 525 30.60 -23.80 1.12
C PRO A 525 29.86 -23.87 -0.22
N LEU A 526 28.55 -24.05 -0.19
CA LEU A 526 27.72 -23.95 -1.40
C LEU A 526 27.63 -22.49 -1.87
N LEU A 527 27.25 -22.27 -3.14
CA LEU A 527 27.33 -20.97 -3.81
C LEU A 527 26.69 -19.80 -3.02
N LEU A 528 25.52 -20.02 -2.40
CA LEU A 528 24.80 -19.02 -1.60
C LEU A 528 24.89 -19.27 -0.09
N GLU A 529 25.72 -20.23 0.34
CA GLU A 529 25.86 -20.56 1.76
C GLU A 529 26.80 -19.56 2.44
N THR A 530 26.37 -19.07 3.60
CA THR A 530 27.12 -18.10 4.40
C THR A 530 28.25 -18.78 5.18
N SER A 531 28.97 -18.03 6.03
CA SER A 531 29.96 -18.62 6.94
C SER A 531 29.35 -19.55 8.01
N MET A 532 28.03 -19.58 8.16
CA MET A 532 27.31 -20.52 9.02
C MET A 532 26.65 -21.60 8.16
N PRO A 533 27.03 -22.89 8.28
CA PRO A 533 26.41 -23.96 7.50
C PRO A 533 24.89 -24.02 7.70
N GLY A 534 24.15 -24.30 6.63
CA GLY A 534 22.69 -24.34 6.65
C GLY A 534 22.02 -22.96 6.69
N VAL A 535 22.80 -21.88 6.70
CA VAL A 535 22.32 -20.51 6.52
C VAL A 535 22.80 -20.01 5.16
N PHE A 536 21.86 -19.57 4.35
CA PHE A 536 22.07 -19.08 2.99
C PHE A 536 21.73 -17.59 2.91
N ALA A 537 22.24 -16.89 1.90
CA ALA A 537 21.83 -15.51 1.60
C ALA A 537 21.58 -15.30 0.11
N ALA A 538 20.49 -14.60 -0.23
CA ALA A 538 20.08 -14.34 -1.61
C ALA A 538 19.56 -12.90 -1.78
N GLY A 539 19.76 -12.37 -2.99
CA GLY A 539 19.41 -11.00 -3.34
C GLY A 539 20.39 -9.98 -2.78
N ASP A 540 19.91 -8.75 -2.66
CA ASP A 540 20.75 -7.56 -2.46
C ASP A 540 21.50 -7.53 -1.12
N VAL A 541 21.11 -8.36 -0.14
CA VAL A 541 21.79 -8.47 1.17
C VAL A 541 23.22 -9.02 1.06
N ARG A 542 23.50 -9.76 -0.02
CA ARG A 542 24.79 -10.43 -0.24
C ARG A 542 25.78 -9.51 -1.00
N ALA A 543 27.06 -9.72 -0.73
CA ALA A 543 28.17 -9.08 -1.42
C ALA A 543 28.19 -9.49 -2.91
N GLN A 544 28.59 -8.56 -3.79
CA GLN A 544 28.66 -8.82 -5.24
C GLN A 544 27.33 -9.26 -5.89
N SER A 545 26.19 -8.96 -5.26
CA SER A 545 24.87 -9.13 -5.86
C SER A 545 24.67 -8.21 -7.07
N ILE A 546 23.88 -8.68 -8.06
CA ILE A 546 23.57 -7.91 -9.28
C ILE A 546 22.59 -6.76 -9.01
N LYS A 547 21.90 -6.77 -7.86
CA LYS A 547 20.97 -5.71 -7.43
C LYS A 547 19.85 -5.43 -8.43
N ARG A 548 19.21 -6.52 -8.89
CA ARG A 548 18.10 -6.50 -9.86
C ARG A 548 17.01 -7.47 -9.41
N VAL A 549 15.75 -7.11 -9.69
CA VAL A 549 14.58 -7.93 -9.35
C VAL A 549 14.68 -9.34 -9.96
N ALA A 550 14.96 -9.45 -11.26
CA ALA A 550 15.10 -10.74 -11.94
C ALA A 550 16.24 -11.60 -11.36
N SER A 551 17.38 -10.99 -11.04
CA SER A 551 18.50 -11.69 -10.42
C SER A 551 18.16 -12.15 -9.00
N SER A 552 17.50 -11.30 -8.21
CA SER A 552 17.04 -11.64 -6.87
C SER A 552 16.07 -12.82 -6.90
N VAL A 553 15.11 -12.83 -7.82
CA VAL A 553 14.18 -13.96 -8.00
C VAL A 553 14.94 -15.23 -8.36
N GLY A 554 15.87 -15.15 -9.32
CA GLY A 554 16.70 -16.29 -9.72
C GLY A 554 17.54 -16.85 -8.56
N GLU A 555 18.18 -15.99 -7.77
CA GLU A 555 18.95 -16.39 -6.59
C GLU A 555 18.06 -17.02 -5.51
N GLY A 556 16.87 -16.47 -5.27
CA GLY A 556 15.88 -17.04 -4.35
C GLY A 556 15.49 -18.46 -4.73
N ALA A 557 15.14 -18.69 -5.99
CA ALA A 557 14.83 -20.02 -6.51
C ALA A 557 16.05 -20.97 -6.42
N MET A 558 17.24 -20.48 -6.80
CA MET A 558 18.49 -21.26 -6.72
C MET A 558 18.84 -21.65 -5.28
N ALA A 559 18.57 -20.79 -4.29
CA ALA A 559 18.82 -21.08 -2.89
C ALA A 559 18.06 -22.33 -2.41
N VAL A 560 16.84 -22.56 -2.90
CA VAL A 560 16.04 -23.75 -2.54
C VAL A 560 16.71 -25.05 -2.99
N ALA A 561 17.26 -25.09 -4.21
CA ALA A 561 18.02 -26.24 -4.69
C ALA A 561 19.27 -26.52 -3.81
N LEU A 562 19.94 -25.46 -3.34
CA LEU A 562 21.08 -25.58 -2.43
C LEU A 562 20.66 -26.01 -1.02
N VAL A 563 19.52 -25.56 -0.53
CA VAL A 563 18.90 -26.03 0.72
C VAL A 563 18.63 -27.52 0.63
N HIS A 564 18.01 -28.02 -0.45
CA HIS A 564 17.82 -29.46 -0.64
C HIS A 564 19.14 -30.24 -0.63
N ARG A 565 20.18 -29.73 -1.31
CA ARG A 565 21.51 -30.36 -1.30
C ARG A 565 22.12 -30.42 0.10
N TYR A 566 22.00 -29.33 0.87
CA TYR A 566 22.46 -29.28 2.26
C TYR A 566 21.71 -30.29 3.14
N ARG A 567 20.38 -30.32 3.03
CA ARG A 567 19.52 -31.23 3.80
C ARG A 567 19.84 -32.69 3.50
N ALA A 568 19.99 -33.04 2.22
CA ALA A 568 20.35 -34.40 1.80
C ALA A 568 21.73 -34.84 2.35
N ALA A 569 22.73 -33.95 2.34
CA ALA A 569 24.05 -34.23 2.89
C ALA A 569 24.04 -34.45 4.42
N ASN A 570 23.03 -33.92 5.12
CA ASN A 570 22.85 -34.06 6.57
C ASN A 570 21.78 -35.12 6.93
N GLY A 571 21.44 -36.03 6.00
CA GLY A 571 20.59 -37.19 6.27
C GLY A 571 19.08 -36.93 6.33
N ALA A 572 18.61 -35.76 5.90
CA ALA A 572 17.18 -35.47 5.84
C ALA A 572 16.51 -36.21 4.66
N PRO A 573 15.33 -36.84 4.85
CA PRO A 573 14.62 -37.52 3.77
C PRO A 573 14.05 -36.50 2.75
N PRO A 574 13.94 -36.88 1.45
CA PRO A 574 13.30 -36.04 0.46
C PRO A 574 11.82 -35.84 0.79
N ARG A 575 11.30 -34.63 0.54
CA ARG A 575 9.87 -34.30 0.65
C ARG A 575 9.19 -34.52 -0.71
N PRO A 576 7.94 -35.03 -0.74
CA PRO A 576 7.17 -35.08 -1.97
C PRO A 576 6.70 -33.67 -2.37
N ASN A 577 6.74 -33.36 -3.67
CA ASN A 577 6.24 -32.09 -4.19
C ASN A 577 4.75 -31.90 -3.90
N ARG A 578 4.33 -30.64 -3.72
CA ARG A 578 2.92 -30.26 -3.57
C ARG A 578 2.39 -29.80 -4.93
N SER A 579 1.42 -30.52 -5.47
CA SER A 579 0.75 -30.24 -6.75
C SER A 579 -0.34 -29.18 -6.63
#